data_AF-A0A4R3I2M3-F1
#
_entry.id   AF-A0A4R3I2M3-F1
#
_cell.length_a   1.000
_cell.length_b   1.000
_cell.length_c   1.000
_cell.angle_alpha   90.00
_cell.angle_beta   90.00
_cell.angle_gamma   90.00
#
_symmetry.space_group_name_H-M   'P 1'
#
loop_
_entity.id
_entity.type
_entity.pdbx_description
1 polymer ?
#
loop_
_entity_poly.entity_id
_entity_poly.type
_entity_poly.pdbx_seq_one_letter_code
_entity_poly.pdbx_strand_id
1 'polypeptide(L)'
;MQDQFENALAWFKAAPARWIDSAKRDLSAVAEWIWGVLQGDFNDEATTAQTITSTVISMIPFVDQICDIRDIVANCRKINEDTSNKWAWIALVLTLIGLFPTLGSLAKGCFKILFAYGRKAAFKAGASTIDNFWQISKPWVESSIRKLNQFLARPEVRKALTALKWDNPYRELARMMRELSATINTATLIKAMDEGIAALKKLLDLVKKWGSAAMATKAGNLLELVMNVRNQANAKLGEVVKPVQDWLDNLAKRLDVEAKNNYRATTRTTTAHTFAKPSLESEIVQFEKAKPKWVDKTPKVAHPAAENVPIKAGWPDLRDTATSPTKGKYNTFEEGKIEPVTIPPGETLYRILDPGSSDNSICWMRKAEFDKLKSKDDWRRKFAVWTNWNANGEYVTYTVPPGKGLQVWEGVVGTQEHELNKLYKLEGGAVQIVLDPTLLKKEHMGRRQSTNWGYTDDEFGEKTDLVGVPTLVNNWREKK
;
A
#
# COMPACT_ATOMS: atom_id res chain seq x y z
N MET A 1 -33.73 -12.43 -19.36
CA MET A 1 -32.63 -13.41 -19.19
C MET A 1 -31.67 -13.39 -20.39
N GLN A 2 -32.18 -13.29 -21.62
CA GLN A 2 -31.40 -13.22 -22.86
C GLN A 2 -30.54 -11.94 -22.97
N ASP A 3 -31.11 -10.76 -22.75
CA ASP A 3 -30.39 -9.47 -22.82
C ASP A 3 -29.25 -9.33 -21.78
N GLN A 4 -29.41 -9.91 -20.59
CA GLN A 4 -28.38 -9.89 -19.55
C GLN A 4 -27.22 -10.85 -19.87
N PHE A 5 -27.52 -11.95 -20.55
CA PHE A 5 -26.54 -12.93 -21.01
C PHE A 5 -25.75 -12.39 -22.22
N GLU A 6 -26.44 -11.79 -23.18
CA GLU A 6 -25.84 -11.12 -24.35
C GLU A 6 -24.92 -9.95 -23.94
N ASN A 7 -25.34 -9.13 -22.97
CA ASN A 7 -24.49 -8.08 -22.39
C ASN A 7 -23.25 -8.63 -21.66
N ALA A 8 -23.35 -9.80 -21.03
CA ALA A 8 -22.20 -10.44 -20.37
C ALA A 8 -21.19 -10.99 -21.40
N LEU A 9 -21.68 -11.54 -22.52
CA LEU A 9 -20.87 -12.12 -23.60
C LEU A 9 -20.06 -11.10 -24.39
N ALA A 10 -20.64 -9.91 -24.64
CA ALA A 10 -19.96 -8.81 -25.34
C ALA A 10 -18.67 -8.34 -24.63
N TRP A 11 -18.51 -8.64 -23.35
CA TRP A 11 -17.34 -8.28 -22.55
C TRP A 11 -16.21 -9.33 -22.55
N PHE A 12 -16.45 -10.53 -23.10
CA PHE A 12 -15.46 -11.60 -23.15
C PHE A 12 -14.65 -11.55 -24.46
N LYS A 13 -13.33 -11.31 -24.35
CA LYS A 13 -12.36 -11.54 -25.44
C LYS A 13 -12.28 -12.99 -25.95
N ALA A 14 -12.97 -13.92 -25.30
CA ALA A 14 -12.95 -15.37 -25.56
C ALA A 14 -14.30 -15.95 -26.03
N ALA A 15 -15.35 -15.13 -26.20
CA ALA A 15 -16.55 -15.60 -26.88
C ALA A 15 -16.22 -15.82 -28.38
N PRO A 16 -16.65 -16.93 -29.03
CA PRO A 16 -16.33 -17.17 -30.42
C PRO A 16 -16.80 -15.99 -31.29
N ALA A 17 -15.94 -15.41 -32.12
CA ALA A 17 -16.31 -14.32 -33.02
C ALA A 17 -17.55 -14.66 -33.88
N ARG A 18 -17.69 -15.94 -34.25
CA ARG A 18 -18.85 -16.49 -34.97
C ARG A 18 -20.18 -16.35 -34.21
N TRP A 19 -20.16 -16.27 -32.88
CA TRP A 19 -21.35 -15.93 -32.10
C TRP A 19 -21.69 -14.45 -32.30
N ILE A 20 -20.73 -13.56 -32.07
CA ILE A 20 -20.91 -12.11 -32.07
C ILE A 20 -21.30 -11.59 -33.45
N ASP A 21 -20.74 -12.19 -34.51
CA ASP A 21 -20.91 -11.74 -35.90
C ASP A 21 -22.05 -12.46 -36.67
N SER A 22 -22.73 -13.46 -36.08
CA SER A 22 -23.77 -14.20 -36.79
C SER A 22 -25.15 -13.56 -36.66
N ALA A 23 -25.71 -13.12 -37.79
CA ALA A 23 -27.13 -12.74 -37.91
C ALA A 23 -28.11 -13.91 -37.58
N LYS A 24 -27.60 -15.14 -37.50
CA LYS A 24 -28.31 -16.33 -36.99
C LYS A 24 -27.57 -16.84 -35.76
N ARG A 25 -28.07 -16.47 -34.58
CA ARG A 25 -27.74 -17.00 -33.24
C ARG A 25 -27.18 -18.43 -33.29
N ASP A 26 -25.87 -18.58 -33.39
CA ASP A 26 -25.21 -19.89 -33.47
C ASP A 26 -25.22 -20.55 -32.09
N LEU A 27 -26.29 -21.29 -31.81
CA LEU A 27 -26.51 -22.01 -30.55
C LEU A 27 -25.43 -23.07 -30.27
N SER A 28 -24.73 -23.55 -31.31
CA SER A 28 -23.63 -24.51 -31.14
C SER A 28 -22.38 -23.86 -30.55
N ALA A 29 -22.08 -22.63 -30.96
CA ALA A 29 -21.02 -21.81 -30.35
C ALA A 29 -21.31 -21.52 -28.86
N VAL A 30 -22.58 -21.46 -28.47
CA VAL A 30 -23.01 -21.34 -27.07
C VAL A 30 -22.65 -22.56 -26.25
N ALA A 31 -22.96 -23.74 -26.78
CA ALA A 31 -22.61 -25.00 -26.13
C ALA A 31 -21.10 -25.18 -26.01
N GLU A 32 -20.34 -24.85 -27.05
CA GLU A 32 -18.86 -24.92 -27.04
C GLU A 32 -18.24 -23.98 -25.99
N TRP A 33 -18.74 -22.75 -25.89
CA TRP A 33 -18.25 -21.78 -24.90
C TRP A 33 -18.56 -22.23 -23.48
N ILE A 34 -19.82 -22.63 -23.19
CA ILE A 34 -20.20 -23.16 -21.87
C ILE A 34 -19.29 -24.35 -21.52
N TRP A 35 -19.06 -25.24 -22.48
CA TRP A 35 -18.22 -26.42 -22.30
C TRP A 35 -16.76 -26.06 -21.99
N GLY A 36 -16.13 -25.15 -22.75
CA GLY A 36 -14.76 -24.69 -22.50
C GLY A 36 -14.61 -24.04 -21.12
N VAL A 37 -15.59 -23.22 -20.72
CA VAL A 37 -15.63 -22.59 -19.39
C VAL A 37 -15.68 -23.62 -18.27
N LEU A 38 -16.51 -24.66 -18.39
CA LEU A 38 -16.59 -25.75 -17.40
C LEU A 38 -15.32 -26.61 -17.33
N GLN A 39 -14.54 -26.66 -18.42
CA GLN A 39 -13.24 -27.34 -18.45
C GLN A 39 -12.10 -26.52 -17.84
N GLY A 40 -12.33 -25.23 -17.60
CA GLY A 40 -11.30 -24.32 -17.09
C GLY A 40 -10.39 -23.74 -18.18
N ASP A 41 -10.77 -23.87 -19.45
CA ASP A 41 -10.00 -23.38 -20.61
C ASP A 41 -10.23 -21.86 -20.82
N PHE A 42 -9.79 -21.07 -19.84
CA PHE A 42 -9.61 -19.63 -19.99
C PHE A 42 -8.11 -19.39 -20.17
N ASN A 43 -7.72 -18.99 -21.37
CA ASN A 43 -6.42 -18.46 -21.76
C ASN A 43 -5.44 -18.22 -20.58
N ASP A 44 -4.47 -19.13 -20.42
CA ASP A 44 -3.51 -19.20 -19.29
C ASP A 44 -2.50 -18.02 -19.23
N GLU A 45 -2.57 -17.04 -20.13
CA GLU A 45 -1.75 -15.80 -20.11
C GLU A 45 -2.39 -14.62 -19.35
N ALA A 46 -3.15 -14.93 -18.31
CA ALA A 46 -3.81 -13.93 -17.48
C ALA A 46 -2.86 -13.40 -16.38
N THR A 47 -2.02 -12.40 -16.70
CA THR A 47 -1.23 -11.66 -15.69
C THR A 47 -2.12 -11.20 -14.51
N THR A 48 -1.56 -11.13 -13.29
CA THR A 48 -2.19 -10.77 -11.99
C THR A 48 -3.25 -9.64 -12.02
N ALA A 49 -3.23 -8.75 -13.02
CA ALA A 49 -4.28 -7.77 -13.29
C ALA A 49 -5.65 -8.39 -13.64
N GLN A 50 -5.70 -9.59 -14.21
CA GLN A 50 -6.92 -10.25 -14.65
C GLN A 50 -7.67 -10.99 -13.53
N THR A 51 -7.01 -11.54 -12.49
CA THR A 51 -7.71 -12.08 -11.30
C THR A 51 -8.56 -11.00 -10.61
N ILE A 52 -8.04 -9.78 -10.68
CA ILE A 52 -8.65 -8.54 -10.23
C ILE A 52 -9.83 -8.14 -11.14
N THR A 53 -9.67 -8.24 -12.46
CA THR A 53 -10.74 -7.97 -13.44
C THR A 53 -11.86 -9.02 -13.36
N SER A 54 -11.54 -10.30 -13.12
CA SER A 54 -12.51 -11.38 -12.87
C SER A 54 -13.40 -11.11 -11.65
N THR A 55 -12.88 -10.38 -10.65
CA THR A 55 -13.66 -9.99 -9.47
C THR A 55 -14.69 -8.90 -9.82
N VAL A 56 -14.35 -7.96 -10.72
CA VAL A 56 -15.28 -6.95 -11.23
C VAL A 56 -16.31 -7.55 -12.20
N ILE A 57 -15.89 -8.53 -13.02
CA ILE A 57 -16.75 -9.29 -13.94
C ILE A 57 -17.76 -10.17 -13.19
N SER A 58 -17.42 -10.67 -12.00
CA SER A 58 -18.32 -11.44 -11.13
C SER A 58 -19.49 -10.63 -10.54
N MET A 59 -19.60 -9.33 -10.87
CA MET A 59 -20.72 -8.49 -10.47
C MET A 59 -21.95 -8.61 -11.40
N ILE A 60 -21.87 -9.40 -12.48
CA ILE A 60 -23.00 -9.76 -13.34
C ILE A 60 -23.63 -11.07 -12.83
N PRO A 61 -24.94 -11.11 -12.48
CA PRO A 61 -25.57 -12.25 -11.80
C PRO A 61 -25.40 -13.62 -12.46
N PHE A 62 -25.25 -13.67 -13.79
CA PHE A 62 -25.06 -14.91 -14.54
C PHE A 62 -23.60 -15.38 -14.57
N VAL A 63 -22.64 -14.46 -14.51
CA VAL A 63 -21.21 -14.78 -14.65
C VAL A 63 -20.62 -15.30 -13.34
N ASP A 64 -21.03 -14.75 -12.20
CA ASP A 64 -20.61 -15.25 -10.88
C ASP A 64 -20.99 -16.73 -10.71
N GLN A 65 -22.22 -17.09 -11.08
CA GLN A 65 -22.73 -18.46 -11.01
C GLN A 65 -21.91 -19.44 -11.87
N ILE A 66 -21.54 -19.03 -13.09
CA ILE A 66 -20.70 -19.86 -13.97
C ILE A 66 -19.29 -20.06 -13.38
N CYS A 67 -18.68 -19.01 -12.83
CA CYS A 67 -17.39 -19.11 -12.18
C CYS A 67 -17.43 -20.04 -10.96
N ASP A 68 -18.49 -19.95 -10.16
CA ASP A 68 -18.65 -20.83 -9.00
C ASP A 68 -18.86 -22.30 -9.43
N ILE A 69 -19.65 -22.56 -10.47
CA ILE A 69 -19.85 -23.93 -11.01
C ILE A 69 -18.54 -24.52 -11.54
N ARG A 70 -17.73 -23.73 -12.26
CA ARG A 70 -16.40 -24.16 -12.72
C ARG A 70 -15.53 -24.58 -11.53
N ASP A 71 -15.51 -23.79 -10.46
CA ASP A 71 -14.71 -24.08 -9.28
C ASP A 71 -15.22 -25.34 -8.56
N ILE A 72 -16.53 -25.60 -8.52
CA ILE A 72 -17.11 -26.86 -8.02
C ILE A 72 -16.64 -28.05 -8.87
N VAL A 73 -16.72 -27.93 -10.20
CA VAL A 73 -16.29 -28.98 -11.14
C VAL A 73 -14.80 -29.30 -10.96
N ALA A 74 -13.95 -28.28 -10.83
CA ALA A 74 -12.52 -28.46 -10.62
C ALA A 74 -12.21 -29.22 -9.31
N ASN A 75 -12.88 -28.85 -8.22
CA ASN A 75 -12.75 -29.57 -6.95
C ASN A 75 -13.27 -31.01 -7.03
N CYS A 76 -14.41 -31.24 -7.69
CA CYS A 76 -14.95 -32.59 -7.86
C CYS A 76 -14.02 -33.49 -8.68
N ARG A 77 -13.40 -32.96 -9.75
CA ARG A 77 -12.37 -33.69 -10.51
C ARG A 77 -11.20 -34.09 -9.62
N LYS A 78 -10.71 -33.16 -8.81
CA LYS A 78 -9.59 -33.43 -7.90
C LYS A 78 -9.94 -34.47 -6.82
N ILE A 79 -11.14 -34.41 -6.27
CA ILE A 79 -11.63 -35.41 -5.30
C ILE A 79 -11.80 -36.77 -5.96
N ASN A 80 -12.21 -36.84 -7.22
CA ASN A 80 -12.39 -38.10 -7.93
C ASN A 80 -11.05 -38.82 -8.22
N GLU A 81 -9.92 -38.12 -8.22
CA GLU A 81 -8.58 -38.74 -8.29
C GLU A 81 -8.25 -39.50 -7.00
N ASP A 82 -8.62 -38.97 -5.84
CA ASP A 82 -8.44 -39.60 -4.53
C ASP A 82 -9.51 -39.09 -3.55
N THR A 83 -10.56 -39.90 -3.34
CA THR A 83 -11.69 -39.54 -2.48
C THR A 83 -11.35 -39.55 -1.00
N SER A 84 -10.22 -40.14 -0.61
CA SER A 84 -9.74 -40.16 0.76
C SER A 84 -8.97 -38.87 1.13
N ASN A 85 -8.57 -38.07 0.13
CA ASN A 85 -7.81 -36.85 0.32
C ASN A 85 -8.65 -35.75 0.98
N LYS A 86 -8.52 -35.63 2.31
CA LYS A 86 -9.22 -34.62 3.12
C LYS A 86 -8.92 -33.18 2.69
N TRP A 87 -7.75 -32.90 2.12
CA TRP A 87 -7.42 -31.57 1.61
C TRP A 87 -8.26 -31.15 0.40
N ALA A 88 -8.58 -32.10 -0.49
CA ALA A 88 -9.46 -31.85 -1.62
C ALA A 88 -10.89 -31.53 -1.15
N TRP A 89 -11.35 -32.19 -0.09
CA TRP A 89 -12.64 -31.87 0.57
C TRP A 89 -12.63 -30.51 1.26
N ILE A 90 -11.53 -30.12 1.94
CA ILE A 90 -11.37 -28.76 2.49
C ILE A 90 -11.45 -27.70 1.38
N ALA A 91 -10.79 -27.93 0.25
CA ALA A 91 -10.84 -27.03 -0.90
C ALA A 91 -12.27 -26.88 -1.44
N LEU A 92 -13.03 -27.98 -1.51
CA LEU A 92 -14.45 -27.96 -1.86
C LEU A 92 -15.28 -27.14 -0.86
N VAL A 93 -15.09 -27.32 0.47
CA VAL A 93 -15.79 -26.51 1.48
C VAL A 93 -15.54 -25.02 1.28
N LEU A 94 -14.28 -24.61 1.07
CA LEU A 94 -13.92 -23.21 0.83
C LEU A 94 -14.52 -22.65 -0.46
N THR A 95 -14.77 -23.48 -1.46
CA THR A 95 -15.50 -23.09 -2.68
C THR A 95 -17.00 -22.96 -2.40
N LEU A 96 -17.63 -23.92 -1.72
CA LEU A 96 -19.06 -23.91 -1.39
C LEU A 96 -19.47 -22.72 -0.51
N ILE A 97 -18.60 -22.31 0.40
CA ILE A 97 -18.78 -21.08 1.19
C ILE A 97 -19.04 -19.85 0.31
N GLY A 98 -18.42 -19.76 -0.87
CA GLY A 98 -18.59 -18.64 -1.80
C GLY A 98 -20.02 -18.50 -2.34
N LEU A 99 -20.78 -19.61 -2.36
CA LEU A 99 -22.16 -19.66 -2.83
C LEU A 99 -23.16 -19.07 -1.84
N PHE A 100 -22.78 -18.86 -0.57
CA PHE A 100 -23.71 -18.38 0.44
C PHE A 100 -24.23 -16.97 0.07
N PRO A 101 -25.56 -16.79 -0.06
CA PRO A 101 -26.15 -15.54 -0.56
C PRO A 101 -26.09 -14.39 0.45
N THR A 102 -25.79 -14.68 1.72
CA THR A 102 -25.74 -13.71 2.83
C THR A 102 -24.56 -12.73 2.75
N LEU A 103 -23.61 -12.98 1.86
CA LEU A 103 -22.42 -12.16 1.67
C LEU A 103 -22.65 -11.18 0.52
N GLY A 104 -22.71 -9.87 0.80
CA GLY A 104 -22.75 -8.85 -0.25
C GLY A 104 -21.56 -8.97 -1.20
N SER A 105 -21.71 -8.53 -2.46
CA SER A 105 -20.71 -8.77 -3.52
C SER A 105 -19.29 -8.27 -3.17
N LEU A 106 -19.18 -7.17 -2.43
CA LEU A 106 -17.89 -6.67 -1.93
C LEU A 106 -17.25 -7.65 -0.94
N ALA A 107 -18.03 -8.15 0.03
CA ALA A 107 -17.58 -9.13 1.01
C ALA A 107 -17.12 -10.42 0.33
N LYS A 108 -17.89 -10.90 -0.66
CA LYS A 108 -17.52 -12.04 -1.50
C LYS A 108 -16.19 -11.82 -2.22
N GLY A 109 -15.98 -10.63 -2.81
CA GLY A 109 -14.70 -10.26 -3.44
C GLY A 109 -13.53 -10.33 -2.46
N CYS A 110 -13.68 -9.76 -1.27
CA CYS A 110 -12.68 -9.84 -0.21
C CYS A 110 -12.39 -11.29 0.23
N PHE A 111 -13.44 -12.11 0.39
CA PHE A 111 -13.31 -13.51 0.79
C PHE A 111 -12.68 -14.37 -0.30
N LYS A 112 -12.98 -14.11 -1.58
CA LYS A 112 -12.30 -14.77 -2.71
C LYS A 112 -10.78 -14.57 -2.63
N ILE A 113 -10.31 -13.36 -2.32
CA ILE A 113 -8.88 -13.06 -2.12
C ILE A 113 -8.31 -13.84 -0.94
N LEU A 114 -8.99 -13.82 0.20
CA LEU A 114 -8.53 -14.50 1.42
C LEU A 114 -8.49 -16.04 1.26
N PHE A 115 -9.51 -16.62 0.62
CA PHE A 115 -9.66 -18.07 0.49
C PHE A 115 -8.82 -18.67 -0.64
N ALA A 116 -8.49 -17.91 -1.68
CA ALA A 116 -7.64 -18.40 -2.78
C ALA A 116 -6.31 -18.97 -2.28
N TYR A 117 -5.74 -18.35 -1.25
CA TYR A 117 -4.49 -18.76 -0.63
C TYR A 117 -4.66 -19.92 0.35
N GLY A 118 -5.80 -20.02 1.04
CA GLY A 118 -6.20 -21.20 1.82
C GLY A 118 -6.38 -22.44 0.95
N ARG A 119 -7.04 -22.30 -0.21
CA ARG A 119 -7.16 -23.37 -1.21
C ARG A 119 -5.79 -23.77 -1.77
N LYS A 120 -4.92 -22.81 -2.07
CA LYS A 120 -3.53 -23.09 -2.52
C LYS A 120 -2.73 -23.87 -1.49
N ALA A 121 -2.91 -23.56 -0.20
CA ALA A 121 -2.30 -24.31 0.89
C ALA A 121 -2.86 -25.75 0.94
N ALA A 122 -4.19 -25.92 0.84
CA ALA A 122 -4.81 -27.24 0.79
C ALA A 122 -4.29 -28.09 -0.39
N PHE A 123 -4.10 -27.51 -1.57
CA PHE A 123 -3.56 -28.24 -2.72
C PHE A 123 -2.06 -28.55 -2.64
N LYS A 124 -1.29 -27.83 -1.80
CA LYS A 124 0.16 -28.01 -1.64
C LYS A 124 0.56 -28.77 -0.37
N ALA A 125 -0.34 -28.85 0.61
CA ALA A 125 -0.14 -29.61 1.82
C ALA A 125 -0.25 -31.10 1.49
N GLY A 126 0.85 -31.84 1.64
CA GLY A 126 0.86 -33.30 1.54
C GLY A 126 0.18 -33.97 2.74
N ALA A 127 0.68 -35.14 3.15
CA ALA A 127 0.11 -36.00 4.21
C ALA A 127 0.12 -35.42 5.65
N SER A 128 0.26 -34.10 5.83
CA SER A 128 0.15 -33.45 7.15
C SER A 128 -1.31 -33.47 7.64
N THR A 129 -1.51 -33.61 8.95
CA THR A 129 -2.85 -33.65 9.55
C THR A 129 -3.62 -32.36 9.30
N ILE A 130 -4.89 -32.49 8.91
CA ILE A 130 -5.79 -31.35 8.65
C ILE A 130 -6.06 -30.49 9.89
N ASP A 131 -5.84 -31.02 11.09
CA ASP A 131 -5.99 -30.29 12.35
C ASP A 131 -5.03 -29.09 12.45
N ASN A 132 -3.91 -29.13 11.70
CA ASN A 132 -2.94 -28.04 11.61
C ASN A 132 -3.20 -27.08 10.43
N PHE A 133 -4.41 -27.06 9.85
CA PHE A 133 -4.71 -26.29 8.65
C PHE A 133 -4.33 -24.80 8.77
N TRP A 134 -4.60 -24.17 9.91
CA TRP A 134 -4.16 -22.79 10.14
C TRP A 134 -2.65 -22.62 10.04
N GLN A 135 -1.85 -23.47 10.72
CA GLN A 135 -0.40 -23.33 10.72
C GLN A 135 0.20 -23.54 9.33
N ILE A 136 -0.33 -24.52 8.59
CA ILE A 136 0.07 -24.79 7.22
C ILE A 136 -0.26 -23.59 6.34
N SER A 137 -1.49 -23.08 6.40
CA SER A 137 -1.94 -21.99 5.52
C SER A 137 -1.39 -20.61 5.88
N LYS A 138 -0.87 -20.41 7.11
CA LYS A 138 -0.46 -19.11 7.66
C LYS A 138 0.43 -18.26 6.72
N PRO A 139 1.50 -18.78 6.08
CA PRO A 139 2.34 -17.97 5.18
C PRO A 139 1.58 -17.45 3.95
N TRP A 140 0.63 -18.24 3.45
CA TRP A 140 -0.23 -17.86 2.34
C TRP A 140 -1.34 -16.90 2.78
N VAL A 141 -1.89 -17.08 3.99
CA VAL A 141 -2.84 -16.13 4.60
C VAL A 141 -2.21 -14.74 4.73
N GLU A 142 -0.97 -14.62 5.21
CA GLU A 142 -0.29 -13.32 5.29
C GLU A 142 -0.12 -12.66 3.90
N SER A 143 0.12 -13.46 2.87
CA SER A 143 0.19 -12.97 1.49
C SER A 143 -1.18 -12.51 0.98
N SER A 144 -2.25 -13.21 1.36
CA SER A 144 -3.63 -12.84 1.04
C SER A 144 -4.06 -11.53 1.70
N ILE A 145 -3.62 -11.27 2.95
CA ILE A 145 -3.89 -10.01 3.66
C ILE A 145 -3.23 -8.85 2.92
N ARG A 146 -1.97 -8.98 2.48
CA ARG A 146 -1.32 -7.93 1.66
C ARG A 146 -2.10 -7.63 0.38
N LYS A 147 -2.64 -8.66 -0.28
CA LYS A 147 -3.48 -8.50 -1.47
C LYS A 147 -4.85 -7.88 -1.16
N LEU A 148 -5.45 -8.25 -0.03
CA LEU A 148 -6.66 -7.62 0.47
C LEU A 148 -6.42 -6.12 0.70
N ASN A 149 -5.31 -5.74 1.32
CA ASN A 149 -4.96 -4.33 1.56
C ASN A 149 -4.85 -3.55 0.23
N GLN A 150 -4.19 -4.15 -0.79
CA GLN A 150 -4.12 -3.57 -2.14
C GLN A 150 -5.50 -3.43 -2.80
N PHE A 151 -6.41 -4.38 -2.56
CA PHE A 151 -7.77 -4.33 -3.08
C PHE A 151 -8.61 -3.25 -2.39
N LEU A 152 -8.59 -3.19 -1.05
CA LEU A 152 -9.30 -2.19 -0.25
C LEU A 152 -8.80 -0.76 -0.52
N ALA A 153 -7.55 -0.59 -0.95
CA ALA A 153 -6.98 0.71 -1.29
C ALA A 153 -7.50 1.31 -2.61
N ARG A 154 -8.20 0.53 -3.44
CA ARG A 154 -8.66 0.98 -4.76
C ARG A 154 -9.75 2.05 -4.65
N PRO A 155 -9.76 3.08 -5.51
CA PRO A 155 -10.75 4.15 -5.45
C PRO A 155 -12.20 3.65 -5.51
N GLU A 156 -12.50 2.67 -6.37
CA GLU A 156 -13.84 2.11 -6.55
C GLU A 156 -14.29 1.34 -5.32
N VAL A 157 -13.36 0.58 -4.71
CA VAL A 157 -13.62 -0.18 -3.48
C VAL A 157 -13.82 0.77 -2.30
N ARG A 158 -13.03 1.84 -2.19
CA ARG A 158 -13.21 2.87 -1.15
C ARG A 158 -14.56 3.57 -1.26
N LYS A 159 -15.04 3.86 -2.47
CA LYS A 159 -16.39 4.39 -2.69
C LYS A 159 -17.46 3.42 -2.22
N ALA A 160 -17.33 2.13 -2.55
CA ALA A 160 -18.26 1.09 -2.10
C ALA A 160 -18.26 0.94 -0.56
N LEU A 161 -17.09 0.95 0.07
CA LEU A 161 -16.95 0.90 1.53
C LEU A 161 -17.63 2.09 2.21
N THR A 162 -17.49 3.29 1.64
CA THR A 162 -18.14 4.51 2.15
C THR A 162 -19.66 4.40 2.04
N ALA A 163 -20.18 3.94 0.89
CA ALA A 163 -21.61 3.75 0.68
C ALA A 163 -22.21 2.69 1.65
N LEU A 164 -21.43 1.65 1.96
CA LEU A 164 -21.80 0.62 2.92
C LEU A 164 -21.58 1.03 4.39
N LYS A 165 -20.99 2.21 4.65
CA LYS A 165 -20.59 2.68 5.99
C LYS A 165 -19.65 1.71 6.71
N TRP A 166 -18.72 1.12 5.98
CA TRP A 166 -17.69 0.25 6.54
C TRP A 166 -16.46 1.06 6.93
N ASP A 167 -16.51 1.68 8.12
CA ASP A 167 -15.41 2.50 8.63
C ASP A 167 -14.15 1.66 8.88
N ASN A 168 -14.33 0.42 9.35
CA ASN A 168 -13.28 -0.57 9.55
C ASN A 168 -13.59 -1.86 8.78
N PRO A 169 -13.16 -1.98 7.52
CA PRO A 169 -13.47 -3.13 6.68
C PRO A 169 -12.92 -4.43 7.26
N TYR A 170 -11.77 -4.42 7.94
CA TYR A 170 -11.21 -5.63 8.54
C TYR A 170 -12.08 -6.17 9.67
N ARG A 171 -12.67 -5.29 10.49
CA ARG A 171 -13.60 -5.67 11.57
C ARG A 171 -14.89 -6.26 10.99
N GLU A 172 -15.44 -5.64 9.95
CA GLU A 172 -16.64 -6.16 9.28
C GLU A 172 -16.39 -7.52 8.63
N LEU A 173 -15.26 -7.66 7.92
CA LEU A 173 -14.87 -8.94 7.33
C LEU A 173 -14.64 -10.01 8.41
N ALA A 174 -14.04 -9.67 9.55
CA ALA A 174 -13.85 -10.60 10.66
C ALA A 174 -15.18 -11.01 11.30
N ARG A 175 -16.13 -10.08 11.47
CA ARG A 175 -17.50 -10.39 11.93
C ARG A 175 -18.18 -11.37 10.98
N MET A 176 -18.20 -11.06 9.69
CA MET A 176 -18.79 -11.92 8.66
C MET A 176 -18.13 -13.30 8.60
N MET A 177 -16.82 -13.38 8.81
CA MET A 177 -16.08 -14.65 8.86
C MET A 177 -16.53 -15.54 10.03
N ARG A 178 -16.82 -14.94 11.20
CA ARG A 178 -17.36 -15.66 12.37
C ARG A 178 -18.81 -16.09 12.15
N GLU A 179 -19.63 -15.22 11.56
CA GLU A 179 -21.01 -15.57 11.19
C GLU A 179 -21.06 -16.74 10.22
N LEU A 180 -20.16 -16.73 9.24
CA LEU A 180 -19.97 -17.84 8.32
C LEU A 180 -19.53 -19.11 9.06
N SER A 181 -18.49 -19.03 9.90
CA SER A 181 -18.00 -20.14 10.72
C SER A 181 -19.13 -20.78 11.56
N ALA A 182 -19.98 -19.95 12.17
CA ALA A 182 -21.13 -20.39 12.97
C ALA A 182 -22.25 -21.00 12.11
N THR A 183 -22.41 -20.56 10.87
CA THR A 183 -23.47 -21.04 9.97
C THR A 183 -23.08 -22.35 9.29
N ILE A 184 -21.81 -22.53 8.93
CA ILE A 184 -21.38 -23.71 8.18
C ILE A 184 -21.52 -24.99 9.01
N ASN A 185 -22.19 -25.96 8.41
CA ASN A 185 -22.28 -27.34 8.86
C ASN A 185 -22.53 -28.23 7.64
N THR A 186 -22.45 -29.55 7.81
CA THR A 186 -22.65 -30.51 6.72
C THR A 186 -23.93 -30.24 5.93
N ALA A 187 -25.07 -30.03 6.60
CA ALA A 187 -26.35 -29.82 5.92
C ALA A 187 -26.37 -28.55 5.05
N THR A 188 -25.84 -27.44 5.57
CA THR A 188 -25.75 -26.18 4.81
C THR A 188 -24.81 -26.26 3.62
N LEU A 189 -23.68 -26.96 3.76
CA LEU A 189 -22.72 -27.16 2.66
C LEU A 189 -23.28 -28.09 1.59
N ILE A 190 -23.98 -29.13 2.01
CA ILE A 190 -24.70 -30.03 1.11
C ILE A 190 -25.77 -29.28 0.31
N LYS A 191 -26.55 -28.43 0.98
CA LYS A 191 -27.52 -27.57 0.31
C LYS A 191 -26.86 -26.65 -0.73
N ALA A 192 -25.75 -26.00 -0.37
CA ALA A 192 -24.99 -25.16 -1.30
C ALA A 192 -24.44 -25.97 -2.49
N MET A 193 -23.97 -27.20 -2.26
CA MET A 193 -23.53 -28.10 -3.32
C MET A 193 -24.68 -28.50 -4.24
N ASP A 194 -25.87 -28.79 -3.69
CA ASP A 194 -27.07 -29.14 -4.46
C ASP A 194 -27.54 -27.97 -5.34
N GLU A 195 -27.48 -26.73 -4.83
CA GLU A 195 -27.76 -25.52 -5.60
C GLU A 195 -26.77 -25.35 -6.76
N GLY A 196 -25.47 -25.55 -6.50
CA GLY A 196 -24.42 -25.54 -7.53
C GLY A 196 -24.61 -26.64 -8.58
N ILE A 197 -24.99 -27.86 -8.16
CA ILE A 197 -25.29 -28.98 -9.06
C ILE A 197 -26.53 -28.70 -9.90
N ALA A 198 -27.57 -28.09 -9.33
CA ALA A 198 -28.77 -27.71 -10.07
C ALA A 198 -28.44 -26.67 -11.15
N ALA A 199 -27.56 -25.72 -10.86
CA ALA A 199 -27.08 -24.76 -11.84
C ALA A 199 -26.20 -25.43 -12.91
N LEU A 200 -25.31 -26.35 -12.54
CA LEU A 200 -24.52 -27.16 -13.48
C LEU A 200 -25.42 -27.96 -14.43
N LYS A 201 -26.46 -28.64 -13.91
CA LYS A 201 -27.42 -29.39 -14.72
C LYS A 201 -28.05 -28.52 -15.81
N LYS A 202 -28.51 -27.32 -15.46
CA LYS A 202 -29.06 -26.36 -16.43
C LYS A 202 -28.04 -26.02 -17.53
N LEU A 203 -26.78 -25.78 -17.20
CA LEU A 203 -25.73 -25.52 -18.19
C LEU A 203 -25.46 -26.73 -19.09
N LEU A 204 -25.38 -27.93 -18.51
CA LEU A 204 -25.13 -29.16 -19.25
C LEU A 204 -26.31 -29.54 -20.15
N ASP A 205 -27.54 -29.22 -19.76
CA ASP A 205 -28.72 -29.40 -20.62
C ASP A 205 -28.65 -28.51 -21.86
N LEU A 206 -28.12 -27.29 -21.75
CA LEU A 206 -27.85 -26.45 -22.92
C LEU A 206 -26.77 -27.06 -23.81
N VAL A 207 -25.69 -27.58 -23.23
CA VAL A 207 -24.61 -28.27 -23.97
C VAL A 207 -25.15 -29.51 -24.68
N LYS A 208 -26.03 -30.30 -24.05
CA LYS A 208 -26.66 -31.47 -24.66
C LYS A 208 -27.64 -31.08 -25.77
N LYS A 209 -28.38 -29.99 -25.59
CA LYS A 209 -29.41 -29.53 -26.53
C LYS A 209 -28.81 -28.92 -27.79
N TRP A 210 -27.68 -28.21 -27.66
CA TRP A 210 -27.13 -27.39 -28.75
C TRP A 210 -25.72 -27.81 -29.19
N GLY A 211 -25.06 -28.70 -28.45
CA GLY A 211 -23.75 -29.25 -28.81
C GLY A 211 -23.84 -30.51 -29.67
N SER A 212 -22.67 -31.04 -30.03
CA SER A 212 -22.54 -32.30 -30.78
C SER A 212 -22.84 -33.51 -29.88
N ALA A 213 -23.10 -34.68 -30.50
CA ALA A 213 -23.29 -35.93 -29.76
C ALA A 213 -22.09 -36.25 -28.83
N ALA A 214 -20.86 -35.95 -29.26
CA ALA A 214 -19.67 -36.11 -28.44
C ALA A 214 -19.67 -35.17 -27.21
N MET A 215 -20.14 -33.93 -27.36
CA MET A 215 -20.30 -33.00 -26.24
C MET A 215 -21.38 -33.46 -25.27
N ALA A 216 -22.50 -33.97 -25.78
CA ALA A 216 -23.58 -34.51 -24.95
C ALA A 216 -23.10 -35.69 -24.08
N THR A 217 -22.31 -36.60 -24.64
CA THR A 217 -21.66 -37.70 -23.89
C THR A 217 -20.72 -37.16 -22.81
N LYS A 218 -19.83 -36.22 -23.16
CA LYS A 218 -18.91 -35.62 -22.18
C LYS A 218 -19.66 -34.88 -21.06
N ALA A 219 -20.75 -34.21 -21.38
CA ALA A 219 -21.63 -33.56 -20.41
C ALA A 219 -22.28 -34.56 -19.45
N GLY A 220 -22.69 -35.74 -19.95
CA GLY A 220 -23.15 -36.85 -19.13
C GLY A 220 -22.09 -37.32 -18.14
N ASN A 221 -20.89 -37.63 -18.64
CA ASN A 221 -19.77 -38.11 -17.82
C ASN A 221 -19.36 -37.08 -16.74
N LEU A 222 -19.38 -35.78 -17.07
CA LEU A 222 -19.07 -34.72 -16.12
C LEU A 222 -20.11 -34.65 -14.99
N LEU A 223 -21.41 -34.76 -15.34
CA LEU A 223 -22.47 -34.78 -14.34
C LEU A 223 -22.34 -36.00 -13.42
N GLU A 224 -22.05 -37.17 -13.97
CA GLU A 224 -21.84 -38.40 -13.21
C GLU A 224 -20.67 -38.25 -12.22
N LEU A 225 -19.53 -37.70 -12.67
CA LEU A 225 -18.38 -37.40 -11.81
C LEU A 225 -18.78 -36.51 -10.63
N VAL A 226 -19.51 -35.43 -10.88
CA VAL A 226 -19.95 -34.51 -9.81
C VAL A 226 -20.94 -35.19 -8.85
N MET A 227 -21.86 -36.01 -9.38
CA MET A 227 -22.81 -36.78 -8.57
C MET A 227 -22.11 -37.82 -7.69
N ASN A 228 -21.05 -38.47 -8.17
CA ASN A 228 -20.26 -39.42 -7.38
C ASN A 228 -19.59 -38.76 -6.17
N VAL A 229 -19.08 -37.53 -6.33
CA VAL A 229 -18.56 -36.74 -5.21
C VAL A 229 -19.69 -36.32 -4.29
N ARG A 230 -20.82 -35.86 -4.83
CA ARG A 230 -22.00 -35.45 -4.03
C ARG A 230 -22.55 -36.57 -3.15
N ASN A 231 -22.55 -37.81 -3.65
CA ASN A 231 -23.04 -38.97 -2.90
C ASN A 231 -22.18 -39.26 -1.66
N GLN A 232 -20.88 -38.95 -1.71
CA GLN A 232 -19.94 -39.12 -0.59
C GLN A 232 -19.88 -37.91 0.34
N ALA A 233 -20.34 -36.75 -0.13
CA ALA A 233 -20.19 -35.47 0.55
C ALA A 233 -20.80 -35.45 1.96
N ASN A 234 -21.91 -36.16 2.21
CA ASN A 234 -22.52 -36.20 3.56
C ASN A 234 -21.53 -36.69 4.63
N ALA A 235 -20.83 -37.79 4.35
CA ALA A 235 -19.84 -38.34 5.27
C ALA A 235 -18.56 -37.50 5.27
N LYS A 236 -18.03 -37.19 4.09
CA LYS A 236 -16.71 -36.57 3.94
C LYS A 236 -16.65 -35.12 4.40
N LEU A 237 -17.71 -34.35 4.19
CA LEU A 237 -17.79 -32.98 4.70
C LEU A 237 -17.86 -32.96 6.24
N GLY A 238 -18.50 -33.96 6.85
CA GLY A 238 -18.52 -34.12 8.31
C GLY A 238 -17.12 -34.27 8.93
N GLU A 239 -16.19 -34.88 8.20
CA GLU A 239 -14.80 -35.04 8.65
C GLU A 239 -13.97 -33.74 8.60
N VAL A 240 -14.36 -32.75 7.78
CA VAL A 240 -13.54 -31.56 7.49
C VAL A 240 -14.18 -30.23 7.88
N VAL A 241 -15.48 -30.21 8.20
CA VAL A 241 -16.21 -28.99 8.61
C VAL A 241 -15.53 -28.31 9.79
N LYS A 242 -15.17 -29.06 10.83
CA LYS A 242 -14.61 -28.49 12.05
C LYS A 242 -13.23 -27.83 11.82
N PRO A 243 -12.27 -28.48 11.14
CA PRO A 243 -11.03 -27.83 10.72
C PRO A 243 -11.23 -26.54 9.91
N VAL A 244 -12.27 -26.48 9.06
CA VAL A 244 -12.58 -25.25 8.30
C VAL A 244 -13.18 -24.17 9.19
N GLN A 245 -14.09 -24.50 10.11
CA GLN A 245 -14.60 -23.55 11.11
C GLN A 245 -13.46 -22.95 11.93
N ASP A 246 -12.56 -23.79 12.45
CA ASP A 246 -11.41 -23.35 13.23
C ASP A 246 -10.47 -22.48 12.40
N TRP A 247 -10.32 -22.79 11.11
CA TRP A 247 -9.54 -21.96 10.18
C TRP A 247 -10.18 -20.59 9.94
N LEU A 248 -11.51 -20.53 9.71
CA LEU A 248 -12.25 -19.27 9.56
C LEU A 248 -12.16 -18.41 10.83
N ASP A 249 -12.28 -19.02 12.00
CA ASP A 249 -12.15 -18.33 13.29
C ASP A 249 -10.74 -17.77 13.50
N ASN A 250 -9.70 -18.52 13.14
CA ASN A 250 -8.33 -18.04 13.21
C ASN A 250 -8.04 -16.92 12.20
N LEU A 251 -8.59 -17.03 10.99
CA LEU A 251 -8.53 -15.96 10.00
C LEU A 251 -9.26 -14.70 10.50
N ALA A 252 -10.42 -14.84 11.13
CA ALA A 252 -11.14 -13.75 11.76
C ALA A 252 -10.33 -13.09 12.89
N LYS A 253 -9.66 -13.87 13.73
CA LYS A 253 -8.73 -13.35 14.76
C LYS A 253 -7.55 -12.59 14.14
N ARG A 254 -7.01 -13.09 13.03
CA ARG A 254 -5.92 -12.40 12.32
C ARG A 254 -6.39 -11.10 11.65
N LEU A 255 -7.62 -11.08 11.12
CA LEU A 255 -8.26 -9.86 10.64
C LEU A 255 -8.54 -8.88 11.78
N ASP A 256 -8.90 -9.34 12.99
CA ASP A 256 -9.00 -8.44 14.16
C ASP A 256 -7.64 -7.82 14.52
N VAL A 257 -6.54 -8.58 14.39
CA VAL A 257 -5.19 -8.02 14.58
C VAL A 257 -4.91 -6.95 13.53
N GLU A 258 -5.29 -7.18 12.28
CA GLU A 258 -5.16 -6.20 11.19
C GLU A 258 -6.04 -4.96 11.45
N ALA A 259 -7.28 -5.18 11.90
CA ALA A 259 -8.21 -4.13 12.30
C ALA A 259 -7.65 -3.29 13.45
N LYS A 260 -7.09 -3.95 14.47
CA LYS A 260 -6.43 -3.29 15.59
C LYS A 260 -5.18 -2.55 15.13
N ASN A 261 -4.35 -3.10 14.27
CA ASN A 261 -3.14 -2.42 13.81
C ASN A 261 -3.45 -1.19 12.96
N ASN A 262 -4.49 -1.24 12.13
CA ASN A 262 -4.90 -0.12 11.28
C ASN A 262 -5.78 0.91 12.02
N TYR A 263 -6.42 0.54 13.13
CA TYR A 263 -7.37 1.40 13.87
C TYR A 263 -7.10 1.42 15.38
N ARG A 264 -5.85 1.20 15.77
CA ARG A 264 -5.42 1.33 17.17
C ARG A 264 -5.51 2.81 17.52
N ALA A 265 -6.44 3.16 18.39
CA ALA A 265 -6.23 4.31 19.24
C ALA A 265 -5.10 3.92 20.21
N THR A 266 -3.92 4.48 20.00
CA THR A 266 -2.80 4.30 20.93
C THR A 266 -3.15 5.09 22.19
N THR A 267 -3.88 4.47 23.13
CA THR A 267 -4.25 5.10 24.40
C THR A 267 -3.12 4.94 25.39
N ARG A 268 -2.76 6.02 26.12
CA ARG A 268 -1.57 6.11 26.99
C ARG A 268 -0.21 6.05 26.30
N THR A 269 -0.15 6.27 24.99
CA THR A 269 1.04 6.95 24.48
C THR A 269 0.93 8.39 24.95
N THR A 270 1.98 8.92 25.56
CA THR A 270 2.26 10.34 25.35
C THR A 270 2.40 10.47 23.84
N THR A 271 1.35 10.95 23.16
CA THR A 271 1.55 11.55 21.84
C THR A 271 2.65 12.56 22.07
N ALA A 272 3.81 12.37 21.45
CA ALA A 272 4.78 13.44 21.42
C ALA A 272 4.08 14.58 20.67
N HIS A 273 3.48 15.50 21.43
CA HIS A 273 2.87 16.72 20.88
C HIS A 273 3.94 17.64 20.25
N THR A 274 5.20 17.20 20.31
CA THR A 274 6.39 17.90 19.87
C THR A 274 7.20 16.97 18.99
N PHE A 275 7.59 17.50 17.83
CA PHE A 275 8.62 16.91 17.00
C PHE A 275 9.89 16.70 17.85
N ALA A 276 10.31 15.45 18.06
CA ALA A 276 11.53 15.13 18.80
C ALA A 276 12.65 14.90 17.79
N LYS A 277 13.78 15.63 17.96
CA LYS A 277 14.98 15.41 17.14
C LYS A 277 15.79 14.28 17.79
N PRO A 278 16.44 13.39 17.01
CA PRO A 278 17.31 12.39 17.59
C PRO A 278 18.48 13.08 18.29
N SER A 279 18.95 12.47 19.37
CA SER A 279 20.24 12.83 19.98
C SER A 279 21.41 12.52 19.03
N LEU A 280 22.53 13.21 19.20
CA LEU A 280 23.79 12.95 18.49
C LEU A 280 24.21 11.48 18.60
N GLU A 281 24.09 10.89 19.79
CA GLU A 281 24.44 9.50 20.06
C GLU A 281 23.50 8.54 19.32
N SER A 282 22.20 8.79 19.38
CA SER A 282 21.22 7.96 18.68
C SER A 282 21.38 8.02 17.16
N GLU A 283 21.77 9.18 16.61
CA GLU A 283 22.00 9.36 15.18
C GLU A 283 23.14 8.46 14.69
N ILE A 284 24.27 8.42 15.42
CA ILE A 284 25.40 7.52 15.15
C ILE A 284 25.02 6.04 15.26
N VAL A 285 24.30 5.65 16.32
CA VAL A 285 23.86 4.26 16.50
C VAL A 285 23.04 3.79 15.30
N GLN A 286 22.17 4.64 14.77
CA GLN A 286 21.37 4.30 13.59
C GLN A 286 22.21 4.27 12.31
N PHE A 287 23.17 5.19 12.13
CA PHE A 287 24.09 5.12 10.99
C PHE A 287 24.90 3.83 10.96
N GLU A 288 25.38 3.35 12.11
CA GLU A 288 26.10 2.07 12.19
C GLU A 288 25.18 0.87 11.93
N LYS A 289 23.90 0.96 12.31
CA LYS A 289 22.91 -0.10 12.06
C LYS A 289 22.51 -0.17 10.58
N ALA A 290 22.23 0.98 9.97
CA ALA A 290 21.81 1.10 8.59
C ALA A 290 22.14 2.51 8.07
N LYS A 291 23.32 2.68 7.48
CA LYS A 291 23.78 3.98 6.98
C LYS A 291 22.84 4.50 5.88
N PRO A 292 22.28 5.71 6.04
CA PRO A 292 21.51 6.36 5.00
C PRO A 292 22.30 6.63 3.72
N LYS A 293 21.56 6.87 2.62
CA LYS A 293 22.16 7.22 1.31
C LYS A 293 22.72 8.65 1.27
N TRP A 294 22.15 9.55 2.07
CA TRP A 294 22.54 10.96 2.11
C TRP A 294 23.76 11.24 3.01
N VAL A 295 24.24 10.26 3.77
CA VAL A 295 25.45 10.34 4.61
C VAL A 295 26.57 9.47 4.05
N ASP A 296 27.79 9.99 4.03
CA ASP A 296 28.99 9.21 3.70
C ASP A 296 29.78 8.84 4.94
N LYS A 297 30.39 7.66 4.95
CA LYS A 297 31.39 7.24 5.97
C LYS A 297 32.76 7.24 5.30
N THR A 298 33.48 8.35 5.38
CA THR A 298 34.69 8.60 4.58
C THR A 298 35.66 9.58 5.25
N PRO A 299 36.99 9.42 5.07
CA PRO A 299 37.95 10.45 5.45
C PRO A 299 37.93 11.67 4.51
N LYS A 300 37.38 11.55 3.29
CA LYS A 300 37.38 12.61 2.28
C LYS A 300 36.49 13.78 2.70
N VAL A 301 37.02 15.00 2.62
CA VAL A 301 36.26 16.26 2.73
C VAL A 301 36.10 16.82 1.31
N ALA A 302 34.88 16.84 0.78
CA ALA A 302 34.64 17.24 -0.62
C ALA A 302 34.70 18.76 -0.81
N HIS A 303 34.12 19.49 0.14
CA HIS A 303 34.00 20.95 0.16
C HIS A 303 34.54 21.46 1.51
N PRO A 304 35.85 21.71 1.66
CA PRO A 304 36.44 22.10 2.95
C PRO A 304 35.76 23.33 3.55
N ALA A 305 35.38 23.25 4.83
CA ALA A 305 34.73 24.36 5.53
C ALA A 305 35.63 25.59 5.61
N ALA A 306 35.03 26.78 5.53
CA ALA A 306 35.79 28.01 5.57
C ALA A 306 36.44 28.24 6.95
N GLU A 307 37.71 28.60 6.94
CA GLU A 307 38.51 28.98 8.12
C GLU A 307 38.61 30.50 8.24
N ASN A 308 38.54 31.21 7.11
CA ASN A 308 38.65 32.67 7.06
C ASN A 308 37.28 33.33 7.15
N VAL A 309 37.11 34.20 8.14
CA VAL A 309 35.86 34.96 8.32
C VAL A 309 35.79 36.11 7.33
N PRO A 310 34.75 36.20 6.48
CA PRO A 310 34.57 37.34 5.60
C PRO A 310 34.03 38.54 6.40
N ILE A 311 34.56 39.73 6.13
CA ILE A 311 34.19 40.96 6.83
C ILE A 311 33.78 42.02 5.81
N LYS A 312 32.57 42.55 5.94
CA LYS A 312 32.08 43.69 5.16
C LYS A 312 31.11 44.52 5.98
N ALA A 313 31.32 45.83 6.04
CA ALA A 313 30.45 46.74 6.76
C ALA A 313 29.03 46.74 6.15
N GLY A 314 28.01 46.58 6.99
CA GLY A 314 26.60 46.52 6.57
C GLY A 314 26.10 45.12 6.17
N TRP A 315 26.95 44.09 6.23
CA TRP A 315 26.58 42.70 6.07
C TRP A 315 26.49 41.99 7.43
N PRO A 316 25.80 40.83 7.52
CA PRO A 316 25.73 40.07 8.76
C PRO A 316 27.13 39.76 9.33
N ASP A 317 27.31 39.91 10.64
CA ASP A 317 28.59 39.60 11.28
C ASP A 317 28.72 38.09 11.50
N LEU A 318 29.70 37.47 10.84
CA LEU A 318 29.96 36.03 10.95
C LEU A 318 31.06 35.69 11.97
N ARG A 319 31.74 36.68 12.57
CA ARG A 319 32.86 36.43 13.50
C ARG A 319 32.42 35.63 14.70
N ASP A 320 33.35 34.91 15.32
CA ASP A 320 33.09 34.17 16.57
C ASP A 320 32.74 35.07 17.75
N THR A 321 33.03 36.37 17.64
CA THR A 321 32.68 37.39 18.62
C THR A 321 31.33 38.07 18.36
N ALA A 322 30.63 37.73 17.27
CA ALA A 322 29.32 38.30 16.97
C ALA A 322 28.27 37.93 18.04
N THR A 323 27.29 38.81 18.25
CA THR A 323 26.19 38.61 19.22
C THR A 323 24.91 38.10 18.57
N SER A 324 24.86 38.07 17.24
CA SER A 324 23.73 37.58 16.45
C SER A 324 23.78 36.05 16.29
N PRO A 325 22.67 35.42 15.86
CA PRO A 325 22.64 34.00 15.52
C PRO A 325 23.59 33.57 14.37
N THR A 326 24.21 34.53 13.67
CA THR A 326 25.18 34.30 12.59
C THR A 326 26.62 34.11 13.09
N LYS A 327 26.86 34.22 14.40
CA LYS A 327 28.15 33.96 15.04
C LYS A 327 28.76 32.63 14.59
N GLY A 328 29.99 32.69 14.08
CA GLY A 328 30.78 31.54 13.65
C GLY A 328 30.25 30.84 12.39
N LYS A 329 29.22 31.37 11.72
CA LYS A 329 28.55 30.70 10.58
C LYS A 329 29.26 30.90 9.24
N TYR A 330 30.48 31.42 9.24
CA TYR A 330 31.35 31.34 8.08
C TYR A 330 31.75 29.88 7.78
N ASN A 331 31.89 29.05 8.82
CA ASN A 331 32.27 27.64 8.71
C ASN A 331 31.20 26.72 8.10
N THR A 332 30.00 27.24 7.81
CA THR A 332 28.98 26.48 7.06
C THR A 332 29.23 26.52 5.56
N PHE A 333 30.10 27.41 5.08
CA PHE A 333 30.46 27.55 3.69
C PHE A 333 31.76 26.83 3.34
N GLU A 334 31.97 26.58 2.05
CA GLU A 334 33.26 26.14 1.51
C GLU A 334 34.27 27.30 1.53
N GLU A 335 35.53 26.99 1.85
CA GLU A 335 36.64 27.94 1.87
C GLU A 335 36.77 28.66 0.51
N GLY A 336 36.89 29.99 0.56
CA GLY A 336 37.03 30.83 -0.64
C GLY A 336 35.78 30.92 -1.52
N LYS A 337 34.60 30.48 -1.06
CA LYS A 337 33.34 30.50 -1.82
C LYS A 337 32.25 31.36 -1.18
N ILE A 338 32.61 32.31 -0.33
CA ILE A 338 31.65 33.20 0.35
C ILE A 338 31.68 34.59 -0.28
N GLU A 339 30.55 35.05 -0.77
CA GLU A 339 30.41 36.33 -1.44
C GLU A 339 29.37 37.23 -0.73
N PRO A 340 29.66 38.54 -0.58
CA PRO A 340 28.69 39.48 -0.05
C PRO A 340 27.69 39.88 -1.15
N VAL A 341 26.44 39.47 -0.97
CA VAL A 341 25.38 39.70 -1.96
C VAL A 341 24.29 40.61 -1.41
N THR A 342 23.70 41.44 -2.27
CA THR A 342 22.45 42.15 -1.98
C THR A 342 21.32 41.50 -2.78
N ILE A 343 20.37 40.88 -2.09
CA ILE A 343 19.19 40.30 -2.74
C ILE A 343 18.24 41.45 -3.10
N PRO A 344 17.86 41.61 -4.39
CA PRO A 344 17.02 42.71 -4.82
C PRO A 344 15.59 42.61 -4.27
N PRO A 345 14.88 43.75 -4.14
CA PRO A 345 13.46 43.75 -3.81
C PRO A 345 12.63 42.86 -4.75
N GLY A 346 11.63 42.19 -4.19
CA GLY A 346 10.72 41.30 -4.93
C GLY A 346 11.25 39.87 -5.14
N GLU A 347 12.54 39.62 -4.96
CA GLU A 347 13.07 38.25 -5.02
C GLU A 347 12.57 37.41 -3.84
N THR A 348 12.29 36.13 -4.09
CA THR A 348 11.77 35.20 -3.08
C THR A 348 12.82 34.17 -2.68
N LEU A 349 13.13 34.14 -1.39
CA LEU A 349 14.01 33.18 -0.75
C LEU A 349 13.19 32.02 -0.18
N TYR A 350 13.84 30.85 -0.08
CA TYR A 350 13.25 29.59 0.38
C TYR A 350 14.03 29.05 1.56
N ARG A 351 13.34 28.43 2.50
CA ARG A 351 13.93 27.74 3.65
C ARG A 351 13.15 26.47 3.91
N ILE A 352 13.85 25.33 3.99
CA ILE A 352 13.29 24.05 4.40
C ILE A 352 13.48 23.90 5.91
N LEU A 353 12.46 23.39 6.60
CA LEU A 353 12.45 23.24 8.04
C LEU A 353 11.48 22.16 8.52
N ASP A 354 11.67 21.74 9.78
CA ASP A 354 10.73 20.91 10.53
C ASP A 354 9.62 21.76 11.22
N PRO A 355 8.49 21.13 11.61
CA PRO A 355 7.37 21.84 12.23
C PRO A 355 7.74 22.67 13.47
N GLY A 356 8.71 22.21 14.27
CA GLY A 356 9.13 22.87 15.51
C GLY A 356 10.11 24.03 15.30
N SER A 357 10.68 24.19 14.10
CA SER A 357 11.68 25.21 13.79
C SER A 357 11.06 26.61 13.69
N SER A 358 11.86 27.65 13.92
CA SER A 358 11.47 29.04 13.67
C SER A 358 11.65 29.43 12.20
N ASP A 359 10.68 30.17 11.65
CA ASP A 359 10.64 30.59 10.24
C ASP A 359 11.78 31.56 9.89
N ASN A 360 12.09 32.47 10.82
CA ASN A 360 13.01 33.60 10.63
C ASN A 360 14.44 33.29 11.11
N SER A 361 15.00 32.12 10.79
CA SER A 361 16.39 31.78 11.16
C SER A 361 17.37 32.05 10.00
N ILE A 362 18.65 31.73 10.19
CA ILE A 362 19.78 32.30 9.42
C ILE A 362 19.96 31.74 8.01
N CYS A 363 19.68 30.44 7.79
CA CYS A 363 19.98 29.74 6.53
C CYS A 363 18.79 29.74 5.57
N TRP A 364 19.05 30.18 4.34
CA TRP A 364 18.09 30.30 3.24
C TRP A 364 18.73 29.82 1.93
N MET A 365 17.93 29.72 0.88
CA MET A 365 18.41 29.46 -0.47
C MET A 365 17.56 30.23 -1.49
N ARG A 366 18.11 30.45 -2.68
CA ARG A 366 17.32 30.97 -3.80
C ARG A 366 16.39 29.89 -4.36
N LYS A 367 15.34 30.32 -5.07
CA LYS A 367 14.43 29.42 -5.78
C LYS A 367 15.16 28.44 -6.70
N ALA A 368 16.18 28.90 -7.42
CA ALA A 368 16.94 28.06 -8.35
C ALA A 368 17.63 26.88 -7.66
N GLU A 369 18.05 27.02 -6.40
CA GLU A 369 18.62 25.91 -5.62
C GLU A 369 17.53 25.02 -5.04
N PHE A 370 16.43 25.62 -4.55
CA PHE A 370 15.27 24.87 -4.05
C PHE A 370 14.68 23.95 -5.14
N ASP A 371 14.53 24.44 -6.37
CA ASP A 371 13.99 23.69 -7.50
C ASP A 371 14.88 22.50 -7.92
N LYS A 372 16.17 22.49 -7.55
CA LYS A 372 17.08 21.35 -7.81
C LYS A 372 16.85 20.18 -6.84
N LEU A 373 16.17 20.41 -5.72
CA LEU A 373 15.94 19.40 -4.68
C LEU A 373 14.75 18.50 -5.06
N LYS A 374 15.00 17.21 -5.23
CA LYS A 374 13.96 16.23 -5.57
C LYS A 374 13.49 15.43 -4.36
N SER A 375 14.23 15.51 -3.25
CA SER A 375 14.03 14.71 -2.06
C SER A 375 14.66 15.35 -0.83
N LYS A 376 14.25 14.88 0.36
CA LYS A 376 14.92 15.17 1.62
C LYS A 376 16.40 14.78 1.59
N ASP A 377 16.73 13.63 1.01
CA ASP A 377 18.09 13.13 0.90
C ASP A 377 18.99 14.09 0.12
N ASP A 378 18.50 14.65 -0.99
CA ASP A 378 19.22 15.69 -1.75
C ASP A 378 19.50 16.91 -0.89
N TRP A 379 18.49 17.34 -0.13
CA TRP A 379 18.62 18.50 0.74
C TRP A 379 19.65 18.25 1.85
N ARG A 380 19.52 17.15 2.60
CA ARG A 380 20.47 16.78 3.66
C ARG A 380 21.89 16.69 3.15
N ARG A 381 22.08 16.02 2.00
CA ARG A 381 23.40 15.79 1.42
C ARG A 381 24.04 17.09 0.93
N LYS A 382 23.31 17.90 0.15
CA LYS A 382 23.87 19.06 -0.56
C LYS A 382 23.88 20.35 0.27
N PHE A 383 22.91 20.52 1.16
CA PHE A 383 22.85 21.61 2.13
C PHE A 383 23.44 21.24 3.50
N ALA A 384 23.98 20.02 3.62
CA ALA A 384 24.70 19.52 4.78
C ALA A 384 23.94 19.71 6.10
N VAL A 385 22.69 19.23 6.14
CA VAL A 385 21.80 19.33 7.30
C VAL A 385 21.61 17.97 7.98
N TRP A 386 22.14 17.81 9.19
CA TRP A 386 21.96 16.62 10.03
C TRP A 386 20.51 16.47 10.52
N THR A 387 20.09 15.24 10.82
CA THR A 387 18.74 14.96 11.29
C THR A 387 18.53 15.52 12.70
N ASN A 388 19.55 15.45 13.55
CA ASN A 388 19.51 16.06 14.88
C ASN A 388 19.40 17.60 14.87
N TRP A 389 19.74 18.26 13.75
CA TRP A 389 19.61 19.72 13.59
C TRP A 389 18.23 20.10 13.08
N ASN A 390 17.78 19.39 12.05
CA ASN A 390 16.50 19.65 11.41
C ASN A 390 15.98 18.39 10.73
N ALA A 391 14.69 18.11 10.91
CA ALA A 391 14.11 16.90 10.37
C ALA A 391 13.52 17.03 8.96
N ASN A 392 13.14 18.23 8.50
CA ASN A 392 12.31 18.51 7.31
C ASN A 392 10.78 18.43 7.51
N GLY A 393 10.06 18.66 6.42
CA GLY A 393 8.62 18.39 6.25
C GLY A 393 7.90 19.59 5.65
N GLU A 394 8.46 20.78 5.88
CA GLU A 394 7.86 22.05 5.51
C GLU A 394 8.91 22.95 4.86
N TYR A 395 8.42 23.92 4.10
CA TYR A 395 9.22 25.05 3.69
C TYR A 395 8.44 26.34 3.85
N VAL A 396 9.17 27.43 4.01
CA VAL A 396 8.63 28.78 4.05
C VAL A 396 9.36 29.64 3.03
N THR A 397 8.69 30.69 2.56
CA THR A 397 9.26 31.65 1.63
C THR A 397 9.34 33.03 2.24
N TYR A 398 10.32 33.83 1.84
CA TYR A 398 10.43 35.23 2.22
C TYR A 398 10.62 36.08 0.97
N THR A 399 9.73 37.03 0.74
CA THR A 399 9.83 37.97 -0.39
C THR A 399 10.52 39.24 0.07
N VAL A 400 11.65 39.60 -0.55
CA VAL A 400 12.42 40.78 -0.13
C VAL A 400 11.56 42.05 -0.31
N PRO A 401 11.41 42.88 0.74
CA PRO A 401 10.57 44.06 0.69
C PRO A 401 11.10 45.12 -0.30
N PRO A 402 10.24 46.03 -0.78
CA PRO A 402 10.66 47.25 -1.47
C PRO A 402 11.73 48.02 -0.68
N GLY A 403 12.73 48.56 -1.37
CA GLY A 403 13.79 49.37 -0.76
C GLY A 403 15.20 48.97 -1.19
N LYS A 404 16.14 48.96 -0.24
CA LYS A 404 17.58 48.78 -0.50
C LYS A 404 18.00 47.32 -0.80
N GLY A 405 17.07 46.37 -0.77
CA GLY A 405 17.37 44.94 -0.83
C GLY A 405 17.87 44.40 0.52
N LEU A 406 18.24 43.11 0.53
CA LEU A 406 18.67 42.40 1.73
C LEU A 406 20.17 42.06 1.62
N GLN A 407 21.00 42.57 2.55
CA GLN A 407 22.41 42.19 2.61
C GLN A 407 22.57 40.81 3.22
N VAL A 408 23.20 39.90 2.48
CA VAL A 408 23.40 38.50 2.88
C VAL A 408 24.78 38.00 2.48
N TRP A 409 25.22 36.91 3.10
CA TRP A 409 26.33 36.11 2.59
C TRP A 409 25.77 34.96 1.76
N GLU A 410 26.24 34.82 0.52
CA GLU A 410 25.87 33.74 -0.38
C GLU A 410 27.12 32.94 -0.75
N GLY A 411 27.02 31.62 -0.79
CA GLY A 411 28.18 30.79 -1.06
C GLY A 411 27.90 29.30 -1.10
N VAL A 412 28.91 28.53 -1.49
CA VAL A 412 28.81 27.07 -1.54
C VAL A 412 28.82 26.50 -0.12
N VAL A 413 27.97 25.52 0.17
CA VAL A 413 27.89 24.81 1.45
C VAL A 413 29.12 23.93 1.63
N GLY A 414 29.82 24.09 2.76
CA GLY A 414 30.94 23.25 3.14
C GLY A 414 30.48 21.89 3.65
N THR A 415 31.31 20.87 3.44
CA THR A 415 31.17 19.53 4.01
C THR A 415 31.04 19.63 5.53
N GLN A 416 30.02 19.00 6.09
CA GLN A 416 29.82 18.95 7.55
C GLN A 416 30.26 17.59 8.09
N GLU A 417 31.12 17.60 9.10
CA GLU A 417 31.52 16.40 9.83
C GLU A 417 30.58 16.17 11.02
N HIS A 418 30.27 14.91 11.30
CA HIS A 418 29.49 14.58 12.49
C HIS A 418 30.36 14.73 13.75
N GLU A 419 29.83 15.39 14.78
CA GLU A 419 30.57 15.77 15.98
C GLU A 419 31.18 14.58 16.73
N LEU A 420 30.41 13.50 16.92
CA LEU A 420 30.86 12.30 17.64
C LEU A 420 31.73 11.35 16.80
N ASN A 421 31.65 11.40 15.46
CA ASN A 421 32.42 10.53 14.59
C ASN A 421 32.66 11.21 13.24
N LYS A 422 33.82 11.84 13.13
CA LYS A 422 34.23 12.63 11.96
C LYS A 422 34.30 11.83 10.66
N LEU A 423 34.26 10.49 10.69
CA LEU A 423 34.13 9.72 9.44
C LEU A 423 32.76 9.89 8.81
N TYR A 424 31.70 10.17 9.57
CA TYR A 424 30.41 10.50 9.00
C TYR A 424 30.39 11.95 8.54
N LYS A 425 30.06 12.14 7.26
CA LYS A 425 30.07 13.46 6.61
C LYS A 425 28.84 13.65 5.73
N LEU A 426 28.38 14.90 5.66
CA LEU A 426 27.48 15.38 4.62
C LEU A 426 28.28 16.16 3.60
N GLU A 427 28.08 15.83 2.33
CA GLU A 427 28.93 16.31 1.23
C GLU A 427 28.97 17.83 1.13
N GLY A 428 27.82 18.50 1.19
CA GLY A 428 27.72 19.93 0.88
C GLY A 428 27.63 20.17 -0.64
N GLY A 429 28.07 21.35 -1.08
CA GLY A 429 28.18 21.69 -2.50
C GLY A 429 26.99 22.43 -3.13
N ALA A 430 25.86 22.59 -2.43
CA ALA A 430 24.80 23.50 -2.88
C ALA A 430 25.15 24.97 -2.59
N VAL A 431 24.45 25.92 -3.20
CA VAL A 431 24.56 27.34 -2.83
C VAL A 431 23.56 27.68 -1.72
N GLN A 432 24.04 28.21 -0.61
CA GLN A 432 23.21 28.69 0.50
C GLN A 432 23.37 30.19 0.72
N ILE A 433 22.43 30.74 1.49
CA ILE A 433 22.43 32.10 1.98
C ILE A 433 22.45 32.06 3.52
N VAL A 434 23.32 32.87 4.12
CA VAL A 434 23.29 33.21 5.54
C VAL A 434 22.95 34.69 5.69
N LEU A 435 21.87 34.97 6.42
CA LEU A 435 21.38 36.32 6.68
C LEU A 435 21.16 36.56 8.16
N ASP A 436 21.08 37.84 8.56
CA ASP A 436 20.69 38.21 9.92
C ASP A 436 19.16 38.16 10.08
N PRO A 437 18.62 37.31 10.98
CA PRO A 437 17.20 37.19 11.29
C PRO A 437 16.50 38.51 11.59
N THR A 438 17.22 39.48 12.16
CA THR A 438 16.66 40.77 12.57
C THR A 438 16.30 41.67 11.38
N LEU A 439 16.80 41.35 10.18
CA LEU A 439 16.46 42.04 8.94
C LEU A 439 15.16 41.52 8.31
N LEU A 440 14.64 40.38 8.77
CA LEU A 440 13.40 39.82 8.27
C LEU A 440 12.19 40.48 8.92
N LYS A 441 11.15 40.71 8.12
CA LYS A 441 9.85 41.24 8.58
C LYS A 441 8.74 40.22 8.38
N LYS A 442 7.93 40.02 9.42
CA LYS A 442 6.85 39.01 9.45
C LYS A 442 5.84 39.16 8.32
N GLU A 443 5.48 40.39 7.95
CA GLU A 443 4.53 40.70 6.86
C GLU A 443 4.99 40.25 5.47
N HIS A 444 6.28 40.00 5.28
CA HIS A 444 6.87 39.52 4.03
C HIS A 444 7.16 38.00 4.05
N MET A 445 6.76 37.31 5.12
CA MET A 445 6.89 35.87 5.25
C MET A 445 5.68 35.18 4.61
N GLY A 446 5.94 34.25 3.70
CA GLY A 446 4.94 33.38 3.11
C GLY A 446 4.38 32.38 4.12
N ARG A 447 3.24 31.79 3.78
CA ARG A 447 2.69 30.68 4.56
C ARG A 447 3.61 29.47 4.44
N ARG A 448 3.68 28.66 5.51
CA ARG A 448 4.31 27.35 5.44
C ARG A 448 3.63 26.46 4.42
N GLN A 449 4.43 25.67 3.73
CA GLN A 449 4.02 24.77 2.66
C GLN A 449 4.67 23.41 2.87
N SER A 450 3.99 22.34 2.45
CA SER A 450 4.53 20.98 2.50
C SER A 450 5.60 20.80 1.43
N THR A 451 6.74 20.20 1.80
CA THR A 451 7.73 19.72 0.81
C THR A 451 7.24 18.48 0.05
N ASN A 452 6.25 17.78 0.60
CA ASN A 452 5.76 16.46 0.16
C ASN A 452 6.81 15.33 0.27
N TRP A 453 7.87 15.54 1.06
CA TRP A 453 8.93 14.53 1.30
C TRP A 453 8.69 13.67 2.56
N GLY A 454 7.62 13.94 3.30
CA GLY A 454 7.33 13.29 4.58
C GLY A 454 8.00 13.98 5.77
N TYR A 455 7.46 13.74 6.97
CA TYR A 455 7.92 14.36 8.22
C TYR A 455 8.81 13.44 9.07
N THR A 456 8.94 12.17 8.71
CA THR A 456 9.72 11.18 9.44
C THR A 456 10.98 10.80 8.66
N ASP A 457 12.07 10.58 9.40
CA ASP A 457 13.22 9.87 8.88
C ASP A 457 13.03 8.39 9.20
N ASP A 458 12.33 7.68 8.32
CA ASP A 458 11.95 6.26 8.49
C ASP A 458 13.15 5.34 8.82
N GLU A 459 14.37 5.78 8.49
CA GLU A 459 15.64 5.10 8.73
C GLU A 459 16.11 5.14 10.21
N PHE A 460 15.60 6.07 11.04
CA PHE A 460 15.96 6.16 12.47
C PHE A 460 14.92 5.51 13.40
N GLY A 461 13.92 4.84 12.84
CA GLY A 461 12.87 4.19 13.63
C GLY A 461 11.92 5.16 14.33
N GLU A 462 12.00 6.46 14.02
CA GLU A 462 11.04 7.47 14.46
C GLU A 462 9.72 7.26 13.72
N LYS A 463 8.84 6.46 14.31
CA LYS A 463 7.42 6.49 14.00
C LYS A 463 6.81 7.67 14.75
N THR A 464 7.01 8.87 14.24
CA THR A 464 6.15 9.99 14.63
C THR A 464 4.82 9.73 13.94
N ASP A 465 3.95 8.98 14.61
CA ASP A 465 2.58 8.75 14.19
C ASP A 465 1.85 10.09 14.38
N LEU A 466 2.03 10.98 13.40
CA LEU A 466 1.31 12.23 13.32
C LEU A 466 -0.14 11.86 12.97
N VAL A 467 -0.93 11.57 14.01
CA VAL A 467 -2.37 11.41 13.89
C VAL A 467 -2.94 12.78 13.52
N GLY A 468 -3.00 13.03 12.21
CA GLY A 468 -3.32 14.33 11.60
C GLY A 468 -2.13 14.91 10.85
N VAL A 469 -2.36 15.44 9.65
CA VAL A 469 -1.36 16.23 8.92
C VAL A 469 -0.95 17.41 9.82
N PRO A 470 0.36 17.68 10.05
CA PRO A 470 0.78 18.88 10.76
C PRO A 470 0.05 20.09 10.20
N THR A 471 -0.56 20.89 11.08
CA THR A 471 -1.20 22.12 10.64
C THR A 471 -0.07 23.07 10.22
N LEU A 472 0.03 23.36 8.92
CA LEU A 472 1.06 24.25 8.36
C LEU A 472 0.86 25.67 8.93
N VAL A 473 1.53 25.96 10.03
CA VAL A 473 1.42 27.22 10.78
C VAL A 473 2.79 27.87 10.87
N ASN A 474 2.86 29.16 10.52
CA ASN A 474 4.08 29.94 10.67
C ASN A 474 4.52 30.03 12.14
N ASN A 475 5.80 29.77 12.39
CA ASN A 475 6.42 29.90 13.71
C ASN A 475 7.44 31.03 13.68
N TRP A 476 6.95 32.27 13.79
CA TRP A 476 7.81 33.44 13.84
C TRP A 476 8.38 33.63 15.23
N ARG A 477 9.71 33.62 15.37
CA ARG A 477 10.36 33.92 16.65
C ARG A 477 10.39 35.43 16.86
N GLU A 478 9.55 35.90 17.77
CA GLU A 478 9.58 37.29 18.25
C GLU A 478 10.87 37.53 19.05
N LYS A 479 11.44 38.75 18.94
CA LYS A 479 12.54 39.18 19.81
C LYS A 479 12.01 39.24 21.25
N LYS A 480 12.66 38.54 22.17
CA LYS A 480 12.46 38.81 23.60
C LYS A 480 13.25 40.04 24.01
#